data_AF-A0A2J8RXL9-F1
#
_entry.id   AF-A0A2J8RXL9-F1
#
_cell.length_a   1.000
_cell.length_b   1.000
_cell.length_c   1.000
_cell.angle_alpha   90.00
_cell.angle_beta   90.00
_cell.angle_gamma   90.00
#
_symmetry.space_group_name_H-M   'P 1'
#
loop_
_entity.id
_entity.type
_entity.pdbx_description
1 polymer ?
#
loop_
_entity_poly.entity_id
_entity_poly.type
_entity_poly.pdbx_seq_one_letter_code
_entity_poly.pdbx_strand_id
1 'polypeptide(L)' 'LEWKIIYVGSAESEEFDQILDSVLVGPVPAGRHMFIFQRLMPWV' A
#
# COMPACT_ATOMS: atom_id res chain seq x y z
N LEU A 1 -5.78 9.17 -6.31
CA LEU A 1 -4.77 8.10 -6.42
C LEU A 1 -5.07 7.07 -5.35
N GLU A 2 -5.06 5.79 -5.69
CA GLU A 2 -5.16 4.70 -4.71
C GLU A 2 -3.79 4.04 -4.59
N TRP A 3 -3.28 3.91 -3.38
CA TRP A 3 -2.02 3.22 -3.09
C TRP A 3 -2.32 2.01 -2.20
N LYS A 4 -1.68 0.87 -2.52
CA LYS A 4 -1.82 -0.37 -1.76
C LYS A 4 -0.43 -0.92 -1.47
N ILE A 5 -0.20 -1.40 -0.25
CA ILE A 5 0.95 -2.26 0.07
C ILE A 5 0.43 -3.69 0.00
N ILE A 6 1.03 -4.50 -0.87
CA ILE A 6 0.66 -5.90 -1.04
C ILE A 6 1.87 -6.75 -0.66
N TYR A 7 1.67 -7.69 0.26
CA TYR A 7 2.64 -8.72 0.57
C TYR A 7 2.41 -9.90 -0.35
N VAL A 8 3.46 -10.28 -1.10
CA VAL A 8 3.42 -11.42 -2.01
C VAL A 8 3.86 -12.66 -1.25
N GLY A 9 2.90 -13.55 -0.97
CA GLY A 9 3.14 -14.77 -0.20
C GLY A 9 3.78 -15.89 -1.02
N SER A 10 3.61 -15.84 -2.35
CA SER A 10 4.22 -16.77 -3.31
C SER A 10 4.47 -16.05 -4.62
N ALA A 11 5.63 -16.29 -5.25
CA ALA A 11 5.92 -15.75 -6.58
C ALA A 11 5.13 -16.46 -7.69
N GLU A 12 4.56 -17.64 -7.39
CA GLU A 12 3.92 -18.52 -8.38
C GLU A 12 2.39 -18.46 -8.33
N SER A 13 1.79 -17.92 -7.26
CA SER A 13 0.33 -17.82 -7.11
C SER A 13 -0.06 -16.57 -6.33
N GLU A 14 -1.03 -15.83 -6.88
CA GLU A 14 -1.63 -14.64 -6.27
C GLU A 14 -2.59 -14.99 -5.11
N GLU A 15 -2.94 -16.27 -4.91
CA GLU A 15 -3.86 -16.70 -3.85
C GLU A 15 -3.32 -16.41 -2.43
N PHE A 16 -2.00 -16.22 -2.32
CA PHE A 16 -1.32 -15.96 -1.06
C PHE A 16 -1.03 -14.48 -0.82
N ASP A 17 -1.48 -13.61 -1.73
CA ASP A 17 -1.23 -12.19 -1.64
C ASP A 17 -2.15 -11.53 -0.62
N GLN A 18 -1.57 -10.64 0.18
CA GLN A 18 -2.28 -9.95 1.25
C GLN A 18 -2.16 -8.44 1.07
N ILE A 19 -3.30 -7.76 1.03
CA ILE A 19 -3.33 -6.30 1.12
C ILE A 19 -3.01 -5.91 2.55
N LEU A 20 -1.81 -5.39 2.77
CA LEU A 20 -1.35 -4.98 4.09
C LEU A 20 -1.95 -3.64 4.52
N ASP A 21 -2.09 -2.70 3.59
CA ASP A 21 -2.66 -1.38 3.83
C ASP A 21 -3.14 -0.77 2.49
N SER A 22 -4.09 0.16 2.56
CA SER A 22 -4.63 0.86 1.39
C SER A 22 -5.00 2.30 1.74
N VAL A 23 -4.54 3.25 0.94
CA VAL A 23 -4.82 4.68 1.15
C VAL A 23 -5.28 5.37 -0.14
N LEU A 24 -6.30 6.20 -0.01
CA LEU A 24 -6.74 7.12 -1.05
C LEU A 24 -6.09 8.48 -0.85
N VAL A 25 -5.40 8.96 -1.88
CA VAL A 25 -4.74 10.27 -1.90
C VAL A 25 -5.42 11.15 -2.95
N GLY A 26 -6.09 12.23 -2.53
CA GLY A 26 -6.73 13.17 -3.44
C GLY A 26 -7.49 14.31 -2.76
N PRO A 27 -7.76 15.41 -3.50
CA PRO A 27 -7.28 15.74 -4.85
C PRO A 27 -5.80 16.15 -4.86
N VAL A 28 -5.03 15.66 -5.86
CA VAL A 28 -3.58 15.93 -5.97
C VAL A 28 -3.32 16.83 -7.18
N PRO A 29 -2.77 18.05 -7.01
CA PRO A 29 -2.42 18.94 -8.12
C PRO A 29 -1.22 18.40 -8.90
N ALA A 30 -1.04 18.86 -10.14
CA ALA A 30 0.12 18.49 -10.96
C ALA A 30 1.43 18.95 -10.30
N GLY A 31 2.44 18.08 -10.30
CA GLY A 31 3.73 18.37 -9.66
C GLY A 31 4.39 17.11 -9.12
N ARG A 32 5.45 17.31 -8.31
CA ARG A 32 6.18 16.23 -7.65
C ARG A 32 5.76 16.15 -6.19
N HIS A 33 5.39 14.95 -5.75
CA HIS A 33 4.88 14.69 -4.42
C HIS A 33 5.70 13.59 -3.75
N MET A 34 5.86 13.69 -2.44
CA MET A 34 6.52 12.68 -1.62
C MET A 34 5.73 12.54 -0.33
N PHE A 35 5.48 11.31 0.08
CA PHE A 35 4.81 11.01 1.34
C PHE A 35 5.37 9.71 1.92
N ILE A 36 5.22 9.56 3.22
CA ILE A 36 5.58 8.33 3.94
C ILE A 36 4.32 7.49 4.02
N PHE A 37 4.38 6.27 3.50
CA PHE A 37 3.32 5.29 3.67
C PHE A 37 3.79 4.23 4.67
N GLN A 38 3.22 4.25 5.87
CA GLN A 38 3.58 3.35 6.97
C GLN A 38 2.32 2.69 7.51
N ARG A 39 2.42 1.38 7.74
CA ARG A 39 1.42 0.62 8.49
C ARG A 39 1.85 0.57 9.95
N LEU A 40 1.02 1.05 10.87
CA LEU A 40 1.19 0.77 12.29
C LEU A 40 0.70 -0.65 12.54
N MET A 41 1.58 -1.56 12.95
CA MET A 41 1.21 -2.87 13.50
C MET A 41 1.23 -2.73 15.03
N PRO A 42 0.10 -2.47 15.70
CA PRO A 42 0.10 -2.16 17.14
C PRO A 42 0.31 -3.36 18.06
N TRP A 43 0.41 -4.60 17.52
CA TRP A 43 0.52 -5.82 18.31
C TRP A 43 1.58 -6.78 17.72
N VAL A 44 2.86 -6.41 17.87
CA VAL A 44 4.00 -7.32 17.97
C VAL A 44 4.63 -7.09 19.34
#